data_AF-A0A5B2TJ77-F1
#
_entry.id   AF-A0A5B2TJ77-F1
#
_cell.length_a   1.000
_cell.length_b   1.000
_cell.length_c   1.000
_cell.angle_alpha   90.00
_cell.angle_beta   90.00
_cell.angle_gamma   90.00
#
_symmetry.space_group_name_H-M   'P 1'
#
loop_
_entity.id
_entity.type
_entity.pdbx_description
1 polymer ?
#
loop_
_entity_poly.entity_id
_entity_poly.type
_entity_poly.pdbx_seq_one_letter_code
_entity_poly.pdbx_strand_id
1 'polypeptide(L)'
;MMKSEILFEDEHLLAVHHPAAAGTAGAATLVTFSDLTFRPSGTQIWGQEVVGKLGLNAIGFVAKRENWFPAASVAAAAPAVRAAIPGEAVAYGYSMGGYAALKHAAALGIGQSFAVCPQSSIAPAEAPWDTRFHRFHRPALHGTMAVGPGEPGAFSVMLADPYMPEDRAHAGRLAETAGVHWLRTPFMDHASIWLLVDSAFLSQVLERVLAQDLGGLTRIMRARRHTSPHWFRHAGNAAFRRGHVAMANRLWARAVAIGLHPMVREQDVGRLLPQRIQELRAAGRDAAARDLASRQAALAPDDFASQSHAAHALLAMGAVDAAEAPFRTALALRADVGHIYQGLSLVVGSQGRAEEAVALCRQGIEAAPQDTGLRAHFGHLLLNTGNVDEAEGLFRASLESDPADRKAMLGLSHTLAARGNRDEAIAVARQLVEAGDTDAAAFVWLGQLLLVTGAPEEAEPVFRDALAAAPELGAAHIGLARALERSGRAEDARRVAAEAAAMLPGDPKVQAIAARLGPPSEMLAAAEAGPPPSGLRRFLSAFFSRDE
;
A
#
# COMPACT_ATOMS: atom_id res chain seq x y z
N MET A 1 -11.39 11.46 -43.29
CA MET A 1 -10.97 10.27 -42.52
C MET A 1 -12.07 9.24 -42.65
N MET A 2 -11.75 7.98 -42.95
CA MET A 2 -12.73 6.90 -42.85
C MET A 2 -13.13 6.73 -41.38
N LYS A 3 -14.43 6.53 -41.12
CA LYS A 3 -14.98 6.47 -39.77
C LYS A 3 -14.72 5.09 -39.18
N SER A 4 -14.31 5.02 -37.92
CA SER A 4 -14.19 3.75 -37.20
C SER A 4 -15.55 3.06 -37.07
N GLU A 5 -15.57 1.74 -37.16
CA GLU A 5 -16.78 0.92 -37.17
C GLU A 5 -16.70 -0.19 -36.11
N ILE A 6 -17.82 -0.49 -35.47
CA ILE A 6 -17.92 -1.63 -34.56
C ILE A 6 -18.19 -2.89 -35.40
N LEU A 7 -17.24 -3.83 -35.41
CA LEU A 7 -17.38 -5.11 -36.11
C LEU A 7 -18.19 -6.12 -35.31
N PHE A 8 -18.07 -6.06 -33.99
CA PHE A 8 -18.70 -7.00 -33.08
C PHE A 8 -18.82 -6.41 -31.67
N GLU A 9 -19.91 -6.72 -30.99
CA GLU A 9 -20.13 -6.38 -29.59
C GLU A 9 -20.97 -7.47 -28.91
N ASP A 10 -20.54 -7.91 -27.73
CA ASP A 10 -21.34 -8.78 -26.85
C ASP A 10 -21.25 -8.31 -25.40
N GLU A 11 -21.66 -9.14 -24.44
CA GLU A 11 -21.58 -8.80 -23.01
C GLU A 11 -20.13 -8.64 -22.49
N HIS A 12 -19.13 -9.22 -23.18
CA HIS A 12 -17.77 -9.35 -22.66
C HIS A 12 -16.76 -8.43 -23.36
N LEU A 13 -16.93 -8.18 -24.65
CA LEU A 13 -15.97 -7.41 -25.45
C LEU A 13 -16.62 -6.59 -26.56
N LEU A 14 -15.82 -5.68 -27.07
CA LEU A 14 -16.08 -4.86 -28.24
C LEU A 14 -14.92 -5.05 -29.22
N ALA A 15 -15.19 -5.29 -30.50
CA ALA A 15 -14.19 -5.29 -31.56
C ALA A 15 -14.46 -4.10 -32.51
N VAL A 16 -13.49 -3.20 -32.63
CA VAL A 16 -13.62 -1.96 -33.42
C VAL A 16 -12.59 -1.92 -34.54
N HIS A 17 -13.05 -1.70 -35.77
CA HIS A 17 -12.20 -1.45 -36.93
C HIS A 17 -11.88 0.03 -37.07
N HIS A 18 -10.59 0.33 -37.17
CA HIS A 18 -10.04 1.61 -37.56
C HIS A 18 -9.36 1.45 -38.93
N PRO A 19 -10.03 1.86 -40.02
CA PRO A 19 -9.48 1.73 -41.36
C PRO A 19 -8.22 2.58 -41.54
N ALA A 20 -7.29 2.09 -42.36
CA ALA A 20 -6.06 2.80 -42.70
C ALA A 20 -6.33 4.18 -43.32
N ALA A 21 -5.36 5.10 -43.20
CA ALA A 21 -5.45 6.40 -43.85
C ALA A 21 -5.49 6.27 -45.38
N ALA A 22 -6.20 7.18 -46.06
CA ALA A 22 -6.25 7.17 -47.52
C ALA A 22 -4.82 7.33 -48.11
N GLY A 23 -4.40 6.39 -48.95
CA GLY A 23 -3.06 6.38 -49.56
C GLY A 23 -2.02 5.47 -48.89
N THR A 24 -2.33 4.80 -47.77
CA THR A 24 -1.46 3.78 -47.14
C THR A 24 -1.83 2.34 -47.52
N ALA A 25 -2.43 2.16 -48.70
CA ALA A 25 -2.90 0.86 -49.19
C ALA A 25 -1.73 -0.15 -49.26
N GLY A 26 -1.79 -1.19 -48.42
CA GLY A 26 -0.78 -2.26 -48.32
C GLY A 26 -0.08 -2.39 -46.97
N ALA A 27 -0.32 -1.49 -46.00
CA ALA A 27 0.21 -1.66 -44.64
C ALA A 27 -0.50 -2.80 -43.88
N ALA A 28 0.27 -3.59 -43.13
CA ALA A 28 -0.26 -4.70 -42.33
C ALA A 28 -1.28 -4.23 -41.29
N THR A 29 -2.19 -5.12 -40.89
CA THR A 29 -3.23 -4.84 -39.90
C THR A 29 -2.71 -5.06 -38.49
N LEU A 30 -2.82 -4.05 -37.63
CA LEU A 30 -2.52 -4.19 -36.21
C LEU A 30 -3.79 -4.60 -35.46
N VAL A 31 -3.84 -5.84 -34.98
CA VAL A 31 -4.94 -6.33 -34.15
C VAL A 31 -4.56 -6.15 -32.68
N THR A 32 -5.16 -5.18 -32.00
CA THR A 32 -4.80 -4.86 -30.62
C THR A 32 -5.75 -5.51 -29.62
N PHE A 33 -5.20 -5.96 -28.49
CA PHE A 33 -5.98 -6.40 -27.34
C PHE A 33 -5.68 -5.49 -26.16
N SER A 34 -6.73 -4.89 -25.61
CA SER A 34 -6.62 -3.96 -24.49
C SER A 34 -6.02 -4.61 -23.24
N ASP A 35 -5.28 -3.82 -22.47
CA ASP A 35 -4.78 -4.24 -21.15
C ASP A 35 -5.92 -4.26 -20.09
N LEU A 36 -5.52 -4.56 -18.85
CA LEU A 36 -6.45 -4.69 -17.73
C LEU A 36 -7.18 -3.39 -17.37
N THR A 37 -6.63 -2.21 -17.68
CA THR A 37 -7.14 -0.91 -17.21
C THR A 37 -7.95 -0.17 -18.27
N PHE A 38 -7.76 -0.50 -19.55
CA PHE A 38 -8.47 0.13 -20.66
C PHE A 38 -9.90 -0.44 -20.81
N ARG A 39 -10.89 0.43 -21.00
CA ARG A 39 -12.32 0.09 -21.13
C ARG A 39 -12.94 0.76 -22.35
N PRO A 40 -14.07 0.26 -22.89
CA PRO A 40 -14.71 0.86 -24.04
C PRO A 40 -15.12 2.31 -23.78
N SER A 41 -14.82 3.17 -24.74
CA SER A 41 -15.25 4.57 -24.78
C SER A 41 -15.56 4.91 -26.25
N GLY A 42 -16.82 4.74 -26.64
CA GLY A 42 -17.22 4.80 -28.05
C GLY A 42 -16.43 3.80 -28.89
N THR A 43 -15.79 4.30 -29.96
CA THR A 43 -14.96 3.49 -30.87
C THR A 43 -13.47 3.54 -30.53
N GLN A 44 -13.08 4.02 -29.34
CA GLN A 44 -11.66 4.08 -28.98
C GLN A 44 -11.04 2.69 -28.81
N ILE A 45 -9.80 2.53 -29.29
CA ILE A 45 -9.03 1.29 -29.14
C ILE A 45 -7.73 1.51 -28.37
N TRP A 46 -7.25 0.47 -27.69
CA TRP A 46 -5.94 0.49 -27.07
C TRP A 46 -4.86 0.60 -28.14
N GLY A 47 -3.93 1.55 -27.97
CA GLY A 47 -2.89 1.87 -28.96
C GLY A 47 -3.34 2.80 -30.10
N GLN A 48 -4.54 3.41 -30.02
CA GLN A 48 -5.07 4.26 -31.09
C GLN A 48 -4.14 5.40 -31.55
N GLU A 49 -3.42 6.05 -30.62
CA GLU A 49 -2.47 7.11 -31.01
C GLU A 49 -1.35 6.60 -31.91
N VAL A 50 -0.85 5.39 -31.63
CA VAL A 50 0.19 4.75 -32.44
C VAL A 50 -0.38 4.40 -33.81
N VAL A 51 -1.58 3.81 -33.85
CA VAL A 51 -2.30 3.51 -35.09
C VAL A 51 -2.46 4.76 -35.95
N GLY A 52 -2.92 5.87 -35.35
CA GLY A 52 -3.11 7.14 -36.04
C GLY A 52 -1.82 7.75 -36.57
N LYS A 53 -0.75 7.77 -35.75
CA LYS A 53 0.57 8.29 -36.16
C LYS A 53 1.21 7.49 -37.29
N LEU A 54 1.01 6.17 -37.30
CA LEU A 54 1.58 5.27 -38.30
C LEU A 54 0.66 5.04 -39.51
N GLY A 55 -0.60 5.51 -39.47
CA GLY A 55 -1.56 5.37 -40.56
C GLY A 55 -1.96 3.92 -40.85
N LEU A 56 -1.89 3.04 -39.84
CA LEU A 56 -2.12 1.59 -39.98
C LEU A 56 -3.61 1.25 -40.06
N ASN A 57 -3.94 0.15 -40.74
CA ASN A 57 -5.22 -0.54 -40.52
C ASN A 57 -5.17 -1.16 -39.12
N ALA A 58 -6.21 -1.00 -38.30
CA ALA A 58 -6.23 -1.61 -36.97
C ALA A 58 -7.59 -2.17 -36.58
N ILE A 59 -7.58 -3.25 -35.82
CA ILE A 59 -8.77 -3.83 -35.21
C ILE A 59 -8.50 -3.97 -33.71
N GLY A 60 -9.21 -3.20 -32.89
CA GLY A 60 -9.03 -3.22 -31.45
C GLY A 60 -10.10 -4.06 -30.76
N PHE A 61 -9.66 -5.09 -30.05
CA PHE A 61 -10.45 -5.81 -29.06
C PHE A 61 -10.35 -5.10 -27.72
N VAL A 62 -11.49 -4.65 -27.20
CA VAL A 62 -11.61 -3.97 -25.92
C VAL A 62 -12.48 -4.80 -24.99
N ALA A 63 -11.91 -5.22 -23.87
CA ALA A 63 -12.65 -5.95 -22.85
C ALA A 63 -13.57 -5.00 -22.05
N LYS A 64 -14.83 -5.39 -21.84
CA LYS A 64 -15.78 -4.62 -21.02
C LYS A 64 -15.50 -4.73 -19.51
N ARG A 65 -14.75 -5.74 -19.10
CA ARG A 65 -14.35 -6.07 -17.72
C ARG A 65 -13.06 -6.90 -17.72
N GLU A 66 -12.48 -7.14 -16.55
CA GLU A 66 -11.28 -7.96 -16.36
C GLU A 66 -11.57 -9.46 -16.60
N ASN A 67 -11.74 -9.85 -17.85
CA ASN A 67 -12.24 -11.17 -18.24
C ASN A 67 -11.30 -11.96 -19.17
N TRP A 68 -10.07 -11.48 -19.41
CA TRP A 68 -9.08 -12.20 -20.22
C TRP A 68 -9.56 -12.62 -21.62
N PHE A 69 -10.48 -11.86 -22.24
CA PHE A 69 -11.01 -12.10 -23.59
C PHE A 69 -11.53 -13.54 -23.77
N PRO A 70 -12.76 -13.82 -23.27
CA PRO A 70 -13.33 -15.16 -23.29
C PRO A 70 -13.33 -15.78 -24.69
N ALA A 71 -12.87 -17.02 -24.81
CA ALA A 71 -12.67 -17.67 -26.11
C ALA A 71 -13.95 -17.73 -26.95
N ALA A 72 -15.11 -17.93 -26.33
CA ALA A 72 -16.40 -17.91 -27.02
C ALA A 72 -16.69 -16.55 -27.69
N SER A 73 -16.46 -15.45 -26.98
CA SER A 73 -16.67 -14.09 -27.50
C SER A 73 -15.70 -13.78 -28.64
N VAL A 74 -14.42 -14.15 -28.52
CA VAL A 74 -13.43 -13.93 -29.58
C VAL A 74 -13.74 -14.79 -30.81
N ALA A 75 -14.15 -16.05 -30.62
CA ALA A 75 -14.59 -16.92 -31.70
C ALA A 75 -15.82 -16.38 -32.44
N ALA A 76 -16.78 -15.80 -31.72
CA ALA A 76 -17.95 -15.15 -32.30
C ALA A 76 -17.60 -13.90 -33.13
N ALA A 77 -16.60 -13.11 -32.68
CA ALA A 77 -16.09 -11.96 -33.42
C ALA A 77 -15.25 -12.35 -34.65
N ALA A 78 -14.62 -13.53 -34.63
CA ALA A 78 -13.59 -13.91 -35.59
C ALA A 78 -14.00 -13.84 -37.07
N PRO A 79 -15.22 -14.22 -37.51
CA PRO A 79 -15.62 -14.09 -38.91
C PRO A 79 -15.60 -12.65 -39.41
N ALA A 80 -16.17 -11.71 -38.64
CA ALA A 80 -16.19 -10.28 -38.99
C ALA A 80 -14.78 -9.67 -38.98
N VAL A 81 -13.98 -10.05 -37.99
CA VAL A 81 -12.58 -9.59 -37.86
C VAL A 81 -11.72 -10.08 -39.03
N ARG A 82 -11.80 -11.37 -39.39
CA ARG A 82 -11.06 -11.92 -40.54
C ARG A 82 -11.46 -11.23 -41.85
N ALA A 83 -12.74 -10.92 -42.04
CA ALA A 83 -13.21 -10.19 -43.23
C ALA A 83 -12.67 -8.75 -43.30
N ALA A 84 -12.37 -8.13 -42.17
CA ALA A 84 -11.82 -6.78 -42.07
C ALA A 84 -10.28 -6.72 -42.14
N ILE A 85 -9.58 -7.86 -42.28
CA ILE A 85 -8.13 -7.94 -42.44
C ILE A 85 -7.81 -8.07 -43.94
N PRO A 86 -7.34 -7.01 -44.63
CA PRO A 86 -7.09 -7.03 -46.07
C PRO A 86 -5.79 -7.77 -46.48
N GLY A 87 -4.96 -8.21 -45.53
CA GLY A 87 -3.64 -8.78 -45.81
C GLY A 87 -2.93 -9.33 -44.56
N GLU A 88 -1.62 -9.14 -44.44
CA GLU A 88 -0.87 -9.54 -43.24
C GLU A 88 -1.37 -8.81 -41.98
N ALA A 89 -1.27 -9.47 -40.83
CA ALA A 89 -1.70 -8.91 -39.55
C ALA A 89 -0.75 -9.30 -38.41
N VAL A 90 -0.64 -8.42 -37.40
CA VAL A 90 0.06 -8.69 -36.15
C VAL A 90 -0.91 -8.55 -34.99
N ALA A 91 -0.97 -9.56 -34.13
CA ALA A 91 -1.66 -9.47 -32.85
C ALA A 91 -0.75 -8.77 -31.83
N TYR A 92 -1.22 -7.74 -31.16
CA TYR A 92 -0.45 -6.94 -30.21
C TYR A 92 -1.20 -6.72 -28.91
N GLY A 93 -0.52 -6.89 -27.77
CA GLY A 93 -1.13 -6.62 -26.47
C GLY A 93 -0.15 -6.66 -25.31
N TYR A 94 -0.59 -6.12 -24.17
CA TYR A 94 0.16 -6.08 -22.92
C TYR A 94 -0.62 -6.74 -21.79
N SER A 95 0.07 -7.56 -20.98
CA SER A 95 -0.50 -8.28 -19.84
C SER A 95 -1.68 -9.15 -20.26
N MET A 96 -2.91 -8.85 -19.79
CA MET A 96 -4.15 -9.47 -20.24
C MET A 96 -4.30 -9.47 -21.78
N GLY A 97 -3.96 -8.35 -22.43
CA GLY A 97 -3.98 -8.25 -23.89
C GLY A 97 -2.87 -9.06 -24.55
N GLY A 98 -1.71 -9.21 -23.89
CA GLY A 98 -0.61 -10.04 -24.37
C GLY A 98 -0.99 -11.53 -24.37
N TYR A 99 -1.72 -11.97 -23.34
CA TYR A 99 -2.33 -13.30 -23.32
C TYR A 99 -3.23 -13.50 -24.53
N ALA A 100 -4.17 -12.57 -24.78
CA ALA A 100 -5.11 -12.68 -25.88
C ALA A 100 -4.44 -12.64 -27.26
N ALA A 101 -3.39 -11.83 -27.41
CA ALA A 101 -2.58 -11.75 -28.62
C ALA A 101 -1.90 -13.07 -28.98
N LEU A 102 -1.59 -13.92 -28.00
CA LEU A 102 -1.08 -15.28 -28.22
C LEU A 102 -2.21 -16.31 -28.31
N LYS A 103 -3.19 -16.25 -27.41
CA LYS A 103 -4.27 -17.24 -27.29
C LYS A 103 -5.16 -17.30 -28.53
N HIS A 104 -5.40 -16.15 -29.16
CA HIS A 104 -6.44 -16.01 -30.18
C HIS A 104 -5.92 -15.74 -31.59
N ALA A 105 -4.59 -15.66 -31.77
CA ALA A 105 -3.99 -15.30 -33.06
C ALA A 105 -4.45 -16.23 -34.20
N ALA A 106 -4.33 -17.55 -34.01
CA ALA A 106 -4.74 -18.52 -35.02
C ALA A 106 -6.24 -18.47 -35.32
N ALA A 107 -7.08 -18.32 -34.29
CA ALA A 107 -8.54 -18.20 -34.46
C ALA A 107 -8.92 -16.97 -35.30
N LEU A 108 -8.14 -15.90 -35.22
CA LEU A 108 -8.32 -14.68 -36.00
C LEU A 108 -7.58 -14.68 -37.35
N GLY A 109 -6.91 -15.79 -37.71
CA GLY A 109 -6.16 -15.90 -38.96
C GLY A 109 -4.87 -15.06 -38.99
N ILE A 110 -4.27 -14.81 -37.83
CA ILE A 110 -3.10 -13.93 -37.67
C ILE A 110 -1.83 -14.79 -37.54
N GLY A 111 -0.85 -14.54 -38.42
CA GLY A 111 0.40 -15.32 -38.47
C GLY A 111 1.49 -14.84 -37.51
N GLN A 112 1.43 -13.58 -37.07
CA GLN A 112 2.45 -12.97 -36.23
C GLN A 112 1.85 -12.36 -34.96
N SER A 113 2.58 -12.47 -33.84
CA SER A 113 2.15 -11.90 -32.56
C SER A 113 3.29 -11.17 -31.87
N PHE A 114 2.96 -10.07 -31.19
CA PHE A 114 3.86 -9.34 -30.31
C PHE A 114 3.19 -9.15 -28.95
N ALA A 115 3.59 -9.98 -27.99
CA ALA A 115 2.98 -10.02 -26.67
C ALA A 115 3.93 -9.45 -25.61
N VAL A 116 3.45 -8.52 -24.79
CA VAL A 116 4.25 -7.90 -23.73
C VAL A 116 3.75 -8.36 -22.37
N CYS A 117 4.62 -8.96 -21.57
CA CYS A 117 4.35 -9.54 -20.25
C CYS A 117 3.06 -10.41 -20.21
N PRO A 118 2.83 -11.32 -21.18
CA PRO A 118 1.60 -12.10 -21.22
C PRO A 118 1.53 -13.07 -20.05
N GLN A 119 0.32 -13.26 -19.50
CA GLN A 119 0.05 -14.45 -18.69
C GLN A 119 -0.07 -15.66 -19.60
N SER A 120 0.39 -16.83 -19.14
CA SER A 120 0.12 -18.11 -19.80
C SER A 120 -1.27 -18.67 -19.46
N SER A 121 -1.78 -18.29 -18.29
CA SER A 121 -3.14 -18.52 -17.78
C SER A 121 -3.34 -17.72 -16.49
N ILE A 122 -4.60 -17.46 -16.11
CA ILE A 122 -4.97 -16.96 -14.77
C ILE A 122 -5.76 -17.98 -13.95
N ALA A 123 -6.00 -19.18 -14.49
CA ALA A 123 -6.71 -20.23 -13.79
C ALA A 123 -5.86 -20.71 -12.61
N PRO A 124 -6.40 -20.76 -11.37
CA PRO A 124 -5.63 -21.18 -10.19
C PRO A 124 -4.98 -22.56 -10.33
N ALA A 125 -5.63 -23.48 -11.04
CA ALA A 125 -5.09 -24.82 -11.30
C ALA A 125 -3.92 -24.83 -12.31
N GLU A 126 -3.87 -23.86 -13.22
CA GLU A 126 -2.87 -23.79 -14.29
C GLU A 126 -1.70 -22.84 -13.97
N ALA A 127 -1.92 -21.88 -13.08
CA ALA A 127 -0.93 -20.92 -12.60
C ALA A 127 -1.07 -20.64 -11.09
N PRO A 128 -0.88 -21.66 -10.21
CA PRO A 128 -1.02 -21.50 -8.77
C PRO A 128 0.00 -20.53 -8.16
N TRP A 129 1.12 -20.28 -8.84
CA TRP A 129 2.19 -19.37 -8.41
C TRP A 129 1.89 -17.89 -8.64
N ASP A 130 0.92 -17.53 -9.49
CA ASP A 130 0.55 -16.13 -9.74
C ASP A 130 -0.85 -15.82 -9.23
N THR A 131 -0.93 -15.40 -7.96
CA THR A 131 -2.20 -15.09 -7.29
C THR A 131 -2.77 -13.73 -7.67
N ARG A 132 -2.03 -12.89 -8.41
CA ARG A 132 -2.43 -11.51 -8.76
C ARG A 132 -3.77 -11.44 -9.48
N PHE A 133 -4.10 -12.49 -10.24
CA PHE A 133 -5.24 -12.50 -11.15
C PHE A 133 -6.29 -13.59 -10.87
N HIS A 134 -6.08 -14.45 -9.87
CA HIS A 134 -7.02 -15.54 -9.54
C HIS A 134 -8.44 -15.03 -9.27
N ARG A 135 -8.57 -13.84 -8.66
CA ARG A 135 -9.86 -13.20 -8.39
C ARG A 135 -10.69 -12.91 -9.64
N PHE A 136 -10.07 -12.84 -10.81
CA PHE A 136 -10.73 -12.61 -12.10
C PHE A 136 -11.11 -13.91 -12.80
N HIS A 137 -10.59 -15.06 -12.35
CA HIS A 137 -10.94 -16.34 -12.93
C HIS A 137 -12.40 -16.72 -12.63
N ARG A 138 -13.16 -17.08 -13.68
CA ARG A 138 -14.55 -17.53 -13.58
C ARG A 138 -14.68 -18.81 -14.41
N PRO A 139 -14.81 -20.01 -13.80
CA PRO A 139 -14.83 -21.26 -14.55
C PRO A 139 -15.90 -21.34 -15.65
N ALA A 140 -17.06 -20.70 -15.44
CA ALA A 140 -18.14 -20.66 -16.44
C ALA A 140 -17.77 -19.82 -17.68
N LEU A 141 -16.86 -18.86 -17.54
CA LEU A 141 -16.43 -17.96 -18.62
C LEU A 141 -15.09 -18.39 -19.23
N HIS A 142 -14.22 -18.90 -18.36
CA HIS A 142 -12.85 -19.27 -18.64
C HIS A 142 -12.81 -20.79 -18.69
N GLY A 143 -12.99 -21.36 -19.89
CA GLY A 143 -12.77 -22.78 -20.15
C GLY A 143 -11.28 -23.13 -20.07
N THR A 144 -10.72 -23.75 -21.10
CA THR A 144 -9.26 -23.98 -21.16
C THR A 144 -8.51 -22.67 -21.38
N MET A 145 -8.00 -22.09 -20.28
CA MET A 145 -7.30 -20.81 -20.31
C MET A 145 -5.90 -20.93 -20.86
N ALA A 146 -5.16 -22.00 -20.53
CA ALA A 146 -3.78 -22.17 -20.98
C ALA A 146 -3.62 -21.91 -22.48
N VAL A 147 -2.63 -21.11 -22.85
CA VAL A 147 -2.22 -20.97 -24.26
C VAL A 147 -1.64 -22.30 -24.72
N GLY A 148 -2.32 -22.94 -25.66
CA GLY A 148 -2.04 -24.26 -26.17
C GLY A 148 -1.26 -24.27 -27.49
N PRO A 149 -0.84 -25.46 -27.95
CA PRO A 149 -0.14 -25.61 -29.22
C PRO A 149 -0.99 -25.14 -30.41
N GLY A 150 -0.39 -24.37 -31.32
CA GLY A 150 -1.04 -23.89 -32.54
C GLY A 150 -1.99 -22.70 -32.35
N GLU A 151 -2.17 -22.20 -31.13
CA GLU A 151 -2.95 -20.99 -30.86
C GLU A 151 -2.16 -19.70 -31.14
N PRO A 152 -0.88 -19.57 -30.73
CA PRO A 152 -0.04 -18.44 -31.14
C PRO A 152 0.20 -18.41 -32.65
N GLY A 153 0.47 -17.21 -33.17
CA GLY A 153 0.94 -17.06 -34.55
C GLY A 153 2.25 -17.82 -34.78
N ALA A 154 2.47 -18.28 -36.02
CA ALA A 154 3.65 -19.03 -36.44
C ALA A 154 4.97 -18.33 -36.07
N PHE A 155 4.97 -16.99 -36.02
CA PHE A 155 6.06 -16.19 -35.46
C PHE A 155 5.53 -15.25 -34.37
N SER A 156 5.66 -15.67 -33.12
CA SER A 156 5.18 -14.94 -31.95
C SER A 156 6.35 -14.49 -31.10
N VAL A 157 6.51 -13.18 -30.88
CA VAL A 157 7.54 -12.64 -29.99
C VAL A 157 6.92 -12.18 -28.68
N MET A 158 7.51 -12.61 -27.58
CA MET A 158 7.11 -12.24 -26.23
C MET A 158 8.20 -11.44 -25.52
N LEU A 159 7.84 -10.30 -24.93
CA LEU A 159 8.68 -9.56 -23.98
C LEU A 159 8.34 -9.93 -22.55
N ALA A 160 9.32 -10.32 -21.74
CA ALA A 160 9.12 -10.49 -20.30
C ALA A 160 10.45 -10.38 -19.53
N ASP A 161 10.39 -9.89 -18.30
CA ASP A 161 11.55 -9.83 -17.41
C ASP A 161 11.90 -11.22 -16.84
N PRO A 162 13.08 -11.79 -17.13
CA PRO A 162 13.51 -13.06 -16.56
C PRO A 162 13.75 -13.03 -15.03
N TYR A 163 13.82 -11.85 -14.42
CA TYR A 163 14.08 -11.69 -12.99
C TYR A 163 12.82 -11.41 -12.15
N MET A 164 11.68 -11.20 -12.78
CA MET A 164 10.39 -11.16 -12.07
C MET A 164 9.81 -12.57 -12.00
N PRO A 165 9.59 -13.15 -10.79
CA PRO A 165 9.21 -14.55 -10.64
C PRO A 165 7.97 -14.96 -11.43
N GLU A 166 6.90 -14.16 -11.36
CA GLU A 166 5.61 -14.46 -11.98
C GLU A 166 5.72 -14.41 -13.51
N ASP A 167 6.28 -13.33 -14.05
CA ASP A 167 6.48 -13.15 -15.49
C ASP A 167 7.47 -14.18 -16.06
N ARG A 168 8.52 -14.56 -15.31
CA ARG A 168 9.46 -15.62 -15.67
C ARG A 168 8.75 -16.96 -15.82
N ALA A 169 7.86 -17.30 -14.89
CA ALA A 169 7.12 -18.56 -14.92
C ALA A 169 6.14 -18.62 -16.10
N HIS A 170 5.39 -17.54 -16.35
CA HIS A 170 4.53 -17.44 -17.53
C HIS A 170 5.33 -17.52 -18.84
N ALA A 171 6.41 -16.75 -18.94
CA ALA A 171 7.24 -16.72 -20.14
C ALA A 171 7.96 -18.06 -20.39
N GLY A 172 8.39 -18.74 -19.34
CA GLY A 172 8.97 -20.09 -19.44
C GLY A 172 8.00 -21.07 -20.08
N ARG A 173 6.76 -21.12 -19.59
CA ARG A 173 5.71 -21.99 -20.14
C ARG A 173 5.34 -21.63 -21.57
N LEU A 174 5.18 -20.34 -21.88
CA LEU A 174 4.82 -19.89 -23.22
C LEU A 174 5.93 -20.17 -24.24
N ALA A 175 7.20 -20.12 -23.84
CA ALA A 175 8.33 -20.41 -24.70
C ALA A 175 8.46 -21.89 -25.09
N GLU A 176 7.73 -22.80 -24.43
CA GLU A 176 7.63 -24.22 -24.83
C GLU A 176 6.68 -24.39 -26.02
N THR A 177 5.79 -23.42 -26.28
CA THR A 177 4.88 -23.45 -27.42
C THR A 177 5.63 -23.13 -28.71
N ALA A 178 5.47 -23.99 -29.72
CA ALA A 178 6.09 -23.80 -31.04
C ALA A 178 5.75 -22.42 -31.64
N GLY A 179 6.75 -21.75 -32.21
CA GLY A 179 6.61 -20.41 -32.79
C GLY A 179 6.71 -19.25 -31.79
N VAL A 180 6.79 -19.52 -30.48
CA VAL A 180 6.93 -18.47 -29.45
C VAL A 180 8.40 -18.22 -29.10
N HIS A 181 8.83 -16.97 -29.28
CA HIS A 181 10.19 -16.50 -29.02
C HIS A 181 10.22 -15.55 -27.83
N TRP A 182 10.89 -15.94 -26.74
CA TRP A 182 11.05 -15.08 -25.57
C TRP A 182 12.22 -14.12 -25.72
N LEU A 183 11.90 -12.85 -26.01
CA LEU A 183 12.85 -11.76 -25.99
C LEU A 183 12.91 -11.13 -24.59
N ARG A 184 13.93 -11.53 -23.83
CA ARG A 184 14.11 -11.14 -22.42
C ARG A 184 14.31 -9.63 -22.26
N THR A 185 13.68 -9.05 -21.24
CA THR A 185 13.79 -7.63 -20.87
C THR A 185 14.14 -7.50 -19.38
N PRO A 186 15.40 -7.78 -19.00
CA PRO A 186 15.82 -7.81 -17.61
C PRO A 186 15.65 -6.47 -16.91
N PHE A 187 15.22 -6.56 -15.65
CA PHE A 187 15.00 -5.44 -14.73
C PHE A 187 13.89 -4.48 -15.14
N MET A 188 12.90 -4.97 -15.90
CA MET A 188 11.71 -4.20 -16.24
C MET A 188 10.52 -4.54 -15.35
N ASP A 189 10.62 -5.54 -14.45
CA ASP A 189 9.49 -6.09 -13.72
C ASP A 189 8.33 -6.41 -14.71
N HIS A 190 7.07 -6.16 -14.35
CA HIS A 190 5.92 -6.32 -15.26
C HIS A 190 5.79 -5.15 -16.25
N ALA A 191 6.81 -4.31 -16.41
CA ALA A 191 6.71 -2.98 -16.99
C ALA A 191 7.43 -2.87 -18.35
N SER A 192 7.66 -3.99 -19.04
CA SER A 192 8.38 -4.04 -20.32
C SER A 192 7.73 -3.20 -21.42
N ILE A 193 6.42 -2.94 -21.32
CA ILE A 193 5.68 -2.05 -22.23
C ILE A 193 6.28 -0.65 -22.30
N TRP A 194 6.88 -0.17 -21.21
CA TRP A 194 7.49 1.16 -21.16
C TRP A 194 8.76 1.30 -22.00
N LEU A 195 9.32 0.20 -22.50
CA LEU A 195 10.39 0.26 -23.51
C LEU A 195 9.87 0.74 -24.88
N LEU A 196 8.55 0.66 -25.10
CA LEU A 196 7.86 0.85 -26.38
C LEU A 196 7.07 2.16 -26.50
N VAL A 197 7.17 3.06 -25.52
CA VAL A 197 6.40 4.34 -25.47
C VAL A 197 6.63 5.24 -26.69
N ASP A 198 7.81 5.14 -27.30
CA ASP A 198 8.15 5.92 -28.49
C ASP A 198 7.52 5.28 -29.74
N SER A 199 6.64 6.02 -30.43
CA SER A 199 5.88 5.49 -31.58
C SER A 199 6.77 5.08 -32.75
N ALA A 200 7.89 5.78 -32.98
CA ALA A 200 8.85 5.43 -34.03
C ALA A 200 9.59 4.13 -33.70
N PHE A 201 9.97 3.94 -32.44
CA PHE A 201 10.58 2.70 -31.98
C PHE A 201 9.59 1.53 -32.02
N LEU A 202 8.34 1.73 -31.63
CA LEU A 202 7.30 0.71 -31.75
C LEU A 202 7.05 0.32 -33.21
N SER A 203 7.06 1.28 -34.15
CA SER A 203 7.01 0.98 -35.60
C SER A 203 8.14 0.04 -36.02
N GLN A 204 9.39 0.36 -35.66
CA GLN A 204 10.55 -0.48 -35.97
C GLN A 204 10.44 -1.89 -35.35
N VAL A 205 9.81 -2.00 -34.18
CA VAL A 205 9.54 -3.29 -33.54
C VAL A 205 8.51 -4.09 -34.33
N LEU A 206 7.37 -3.48 -34.68
CA LEU A 206 6.29 -4.13 -35.42
C LEU A 206 6.73 -4.54 -36.83
N GLU A 207 7.49 -3.70 -37.54
CA GLU A 207 8.09 -4.01 -38.84
C GLU A 207 8.96 -5.28 -38.78
N ARG A 208 9.74 -5.45 -37.71
CA ARG A 208 10.59 -6.63 -37.53
C ARG A 208 9.81 -7.88 -37.13
N VAL A 209 8.71 -7.71 -36.40
CA VAL A 209 7.79 -8.81 -36.10
C VAL A 209 7.13 -9.30 -37.39
N LEU A 210 6.66 -8.39 -38.25
CA LEU A 210 6.12 -8.71 -39.58
C LEU A 210 7.16 -9.42 -40.46
N ALA A 211 8.38 -8.88 -40.51
CA ALA A 211 9.49 -9.47 -41.26
C ALA A 211 10.07 -10.76 -40.64
N GLN A 212 9.54 -11.21 -39.50
CA GLN A 212 10.03 -12.38 -38.74
C GLN A 212 11.53 -12.30 -38.39
N ASP A 213 12.05 -11.08 -38.22
CA ASP A 213 13.46 -10.80 -37.98
C ASP A 213 13.77 -10.77 -36.47
N LEU A 214 13.82 -11.95 -35.86
CA LEU A 214 14.15 -12.09 -34.43
C LEU A 214 15.53 -11.53 -34.09
N GLY A 215 16.51 -11.69 -34.99
CA GLY A 215 17.89 -11.24 -34.79
C GLY A 215 18.00 -9.72 -34.74
N GLY A 216 17.36 -9.03 -35.69
CA GLY A 216 17.27 -7.58 -35.71
C GLY A 216 16.41 -7.01 -34.58
N LEU A 217 15.29 -7.65 -34.24
CA LEU A 217 14.48 -7.26 -33.10
C LEU A 217 15.28 -7.34 -31.79
N THR A 218 16.04 -8.43 -31.62
CA THR A 218 16.95 -8.60 -30.48
C THR A 218 17.98 -7.47 -30.39
N ARG A 219 18.57 -7.05 -31.52
CA ARG A 219 19.55 -5.95 -31.55
C ARG A 219 18.94 -4.63 -31.11
N ILE A 220 17.80 -4.23 -31.68
CA ILE A 220 17.19 -2.93 -31.36
C ILE A 220 16.69 -2.89 -29.90
N MET A 221 16.16 -4.01 -29.39
CA MET A 221 15.68 -4.10 -28.01
C MET A 221 16.82 -4.12 -26.98
N ARG A 222 17.98 -4.71 -27.32
CA ARG A 222 19.19 -4.58 -26.49
C ARG A 222 19.68 -3.14 -26.45
N ALA A 223 19.76 -2.48 -27.60
CA ALA A 223 20.17 -1.07 -27.69
C ALA A 223 19.22 -0.14 -26.89
N ARG A 224 17.91 -0.39 -26.96
CA ARG A 224 16.88 0.39 -26.26
C ARG A 224 17.08 0.47 -24.73
N ARG A 225 17.66 -0.55 -24.12
CA ARG A 225 17.93 -0.55 -22.66
C ARG A 225 18.90 0.55 -22.23
N HIS A 226 19.78 0.97 -23.14
CA HIS A 226 20.78 2.01 -22.86
C HIS A 226 20.26 3.43 -23.10
N THR A 227 19.09 3.57 -23.72
CA THR A 227 18.49 4.86 -24.08
C THR A 227 17.13 5.11 -23.46
N SER A 228 16.50 4.10 -22.86
CA SER A 228 15.18 4.24 -22.23
C SER A 228 15.28 4.74 -20.78
N PRO A 229 14.67 5.90 -20.42
CA PRO A 229 14.57 6.34 -19.03
C PRO A 229 13.88 5.29 -18.14
N HIS A 230 12.91 4.58 -18.68
CA HIS A 230 12.19 3.53 -17.94
C HIS A 230 13.07 2.33 -17.61
N TRP A 231 13.99 1.94 -18.48
CA TRP A 231 14.93 0.87 -18.14
C TRP A 231 15.81 1.25 -16.95
N PHE A 232 16.39 2.46 -16.96
CA PHE A 232 17.20 2.93 -15.84
C PHE A 232 16.39 3.08 -14.55
N ARG A 233 15.14 3.54 -14.65
CA ARG A 233 14.20 3.60 -13.51
C ARG A 233 14.01 2.23 -12.86
N HIS A 234 13.59 1.23 -13.65
CA HIS A 234 13.27 -0.09 -13.12
C HIS A 234 14.52 -0.87 -12.70
N ALA A 235 15.65 -0.71 -13.40
CA ALA A 235 16.94 -1.21 -12.96
C ALA A 235 17.38 -0.59 -11.63
N GLY A 236 17.15 0.71 -11.43
CA GLY A 236 17.38 1.40 -10.15
C GLY A 236 16.53 0.81 -9.02
N ASN A 237 15.23 0.61 -9.27
CA ASN A 237 14.31 -0.02 -8.33
C ASN A 237 14.78 -1.44 -7.95
N ALA A 238 15.21 -2.22 -8.95
CA ALA A 238 15.70 -3.58 -8.79
C ALA A 238 17.04 -3.63 -8.02
N ALA A 239 17.92 -2.65 -8.22
CA ALA A 239 19.17 -2.50 -7.47
C ALA A 239 18.89 -2.12 -6.01
N PHE A 240 17.94 -1.21 -5.78
CA PHE A 240 17.56 -0.75 -4.44
C PHE A 240 16.99 -1.89 -3.59
N ARG A 241 16.04 -2.67 -4.13
CA ARG A 241 15.46 -3.84 -3.43
C ARG A 241 16.53 -4.86 -3.00
N ARG A 242 17.62 -4.97 -3.78
CA ARG A 242 18.76 -5.85 -3.49
C ARG A 242 19.80 -5.22 -2.55
N GLY A 243 19.58 -4.00 -2.06
CA GLY A 243 20.48 -3.29 -1.14
C GLY A 243 21.64 -2.55 -1.82
N HIS A 244 21.65 -2.44 -3.15
CA HIS A 244 22.67 -1.70 -3.89
C HIS A 244 22.31 -0.21 -4.01
N VAL A 245 22.20 0.48 -2.87
CA VAL A 245 21.68 1.85 -2.76
C VAL A 245 22.43 2.86 -3.63
N ALA A 246 23.76 2.82 -3.64
CA ALA A 246 24.57 3.72 -4.46
C ALA A 246 24.36 3.50 -5.96
N MET A 247 24.20 2.24 -6.39
CA MET A 247 23.89 1.92 -7.78
C MET A 247 22.48 2.40 -8.15
N ALA A 248 21.49 2.18 -7.27
CA ALA A 248 20.13 2.62 -7.47
C ALA A 248 20.05 4.13 -7.73
N ASN A 249 20.70 4.94 -6.89
CA ASN A 249 20.73 6.40 -7.05
C ASN A 249 21.38 6.83 -8.36
N ARG A 250 22.49 6.18 -8.81
CA ARG A 250 23.09 6.47 -10.12
C ARG A 250 22.14 6.14 -11.28
N LEU A 251 21.44 5.01 -11.20
CA LEU A 251 20.49 4.58 -12.23
C LEU A 251 19.28 5.52 -12.28
N TRP A 252 18.71 5.90 -11.13
CA TRP A 252 17.61 6.87 -11.09
C TRP A 252 18.04 8.26 -11.58
N ALA A 253 19.23 8.74 -11.20
CA ALA A 253 19.77 9.99 -11.71
C ALA A 253 19.94 9.95 -13.24
N ARG A 254 20.44 8.83 -13.78
CA ARG A 254 20.52 8.63 -15.23
C ARG A 254 19.15 8.63 -15.90
N ALA A 255 18.15 8.00 -15.28
CA ALA A 255 16.78 8.00 -15.79
C ALA A 255 16.24 9.43 -15.92
N VAL A 256 16.40 10.25 -14.88
CA VAL A 256 15.98 11.67 -14.89
C VAL A 256 16.73 12.45 -15.95
N ALA A 257 18.06 12.28 -16.03
CA ALA A 257 18.90 12.98 -17.00
C ALA A 257 18.55 12.70 -18.47
N ILE A 258 17.86 11.59 -18.78
CA ILE A 258 17.42 11.24 -20.13
C ILE A 258 15.90 11.34 -20.32
N GLY A 259 15.20 12.06 -19.43
CA GLY A 259 13.81 12.46 -19.63
C GLY A 259 12.78 11.78 -18.72
N LEU A 260 13.18 11.04 -17.68
CA LEU A 260 12.22 10.63 -16.65
C LEU A 260 11.84 11.84 -15.79
N HIS A 261 10.55 12.07 -15.60
CA HIS A 261 10.08 13.13 -14.72
C HIS A 261 10.55 12.91 -13.26
N PRO A 262 11.16 13.90 -12.57
CA PRO A 262 11.71 13.74 -11.22
C PRO A 262 10.71 13.21 -10.19
N MET A 263 9.44 13.62 -10.26
CA MET A 263 8.35 13.10 -9.41
C MET A 263 8.25 11.57 -9.42
N VAL A 264 8.55 10.92 -10.55
CA VAL A 264 8.51 9.45 -10.65
C VAL A 264 9.61 8.82 -9.79
N ARG A 265 10.80 9.45 -9.74
CA ARG A 265 11.89 9.05 -8.82
C ARG A 265 11.46 9.23 -7.38
N GLU A 266 10.89 10.38 -7.03
CA GLU A 266 10.43 10.65 -5.66
C GLU A 266 9.40 9.62 -5.19
N GLN A 267 8.43 9.27 -6.04
CA GLN A 267 7.45 8.23 -5.76
C GLN A 267 8.08 6.84 -5.57
N ASP A 268 9.07 6.49 -6.38
CA ASP A 268 9.78 5.21 -6.22
C ASP A 268 10.59 5.16 -4.92
N VAL A 269 11.29 6.24 -4.56
CA VAL A 269 12.01 6.34 -3.27
C VAL A 269 11.03 6.26 -2.10
N GLY A 270 9.94 7.02 -2.14
CA GLY A 270 8.94 7.07 -1.07
C GLY A 270 8.20 5.76 -0.85
N ARG A 271 8.12 4.91 -1.87
CA ARG A 271 7.61 3.53 -1.73
C ARG A 271 8.69 2.55 -1.27
N LEU A 272 9.86 2.57 -1.90
CA LEU A 272 10.88 1.53 -1.72
C LEU A 272 11.66 1.66 -0.40
N LEU A 273 12.01 2.89 0.02
CA LEU A 273 12.80 3.09 1.24
C LEU A 273 12.04 2.63 2.49
N PRO A 274 10.80 3.07 2.76
CA PRO A 274 10.05 2.61 3.93
C PRO A 274 9.80 1.10 3.91
N GLN A 275 9.43 0.54 2.75
CA GLN A 275 9.23 -0.91 2.59
C GLN A 275 10.50 -1.69 2.96
N ARG A 276 11.66 -1.28 2.43
CA ARG A 276 12.92 -2.00 2.67
C ARG A 276 13.37 -1.88 4.12
N ILE A 277 13.15 -0.73 4.75
CA ILE A 277 13.40 -0.53 6.18
C ILE A 277 12.51 -1.45 7.01
N GLN A 278 11.21 -1.51 6.71
CA GLN A 278 10.28 -2.39 7.40
C GLN A 278 10.70 -3.87 7.27
N GLU A 279 11.06 -4.32 6.07
CA GLU A 279 11.57 -5.69 5.83
C GLU A 279 12.81 -6.01 6.68
N LEU A 280 13.77 -5.08 6.76
CA LEU A 280 14.97 -5.25 7.58
C LEU A 280 14.63 -5.34 9.06
N ARG A 281 13.71 -4.49 9.55
CA ARG A 281 13.24 -4.51 10.94
C ARG A 281 12.49 -5.80 11.28
N ALA A 282 11.60 -6.26 10.40
CA ALA A 282 10.88 -7.53 10.58
C ALA A 282 11.85 -8.73 10.63
N ALA A 283 12.99 -8.64 9.96
CA ALA A 283 14.06 -9.63 10.04
C ALA A 283 15.01 -9.45 11.25
N GLY A 284 14.71 -8.56 12.20
CA GLY A 284 15.55 -8.25 13.36
C GLY A 284 16.85 -7.50 13.03
N ARG A 285 16.95 -6.89 11.83
CA ARG A 285 18.16 -6.22 11.34
C ARG A 285 18.08 -4.70 11.48
N ASP A 286 17.79 -4.22 12.68
CA ASP A 286 17.59 -2.79 12.96
C ASP A 286 18.81 -1.92 12.63
N ALA A 287 20.03 -2.41 12.88
CA ALA A 287 21.25 -1.68 12.53
C ALA A 287 21.38 -1.45 11.00
N ALA A 288 21.01 -2.46 10.20
CA ALA A 288 21.01 -2.34 8.74
C ALA A 288 19.90 -1.41 8.25
N ALA A 289 18.76 -1.38 8.93
CA ALA A 289 17.65 -0.47 8.62
C ALA A 289 18.06 1.00 8.86
N ARG A 290 18.72 1.29 9.99
CA ARG A 290 19.28 2.63 10.28
C ARG A 290 20.34 3.03 9.26
N ASP A 291 21.30 2.15 8.98
CA ASP A 291 22.35 2.38 8.00
C ASP A 291 21.79 2.66 6.59
N LEU A 292 20.76 1.92 6.17
CA LEU A 292 20.07 2.17 4.90
C LEU A 292 19.46 3.57 4.84
N ALA A 293 18.74 3.99 5.89
CA ALA A 293 18.13 5.31 5.95
C ALA A 293 19.18 6.43 5.87
N SER A 294 20.23 6.35 6.71
CA SER A 294 21.31 7.34 6.72
C SER A 294 22.08 7.38 5.40
N ARG A 295 22.37 6.22 4.78
CA ARG A 295 23.04 6.17 3.48
C ARG A 295 22.19 6.74 2.36
N GLN A 296 20.87 6.48 2.35
CA GLN A 296 20.00 7.03 1.32
C GLN A 296 19.95 8.57 1.42
N ALA A 297 19.84 9.13 2.63
CA ALA A 297 19.91 10.57 2.84
C ALA A 297 21.26 11.15 2.38
N ALA A 298 22.38 10.49 2.68
CA ALA A 298 23.71 10.95 2.28
C ALA A 298 23.95 10.89 0.76
N LEU A 299 23.39 9.90 0.06
CA LEU A 299 23.56 9.71 -1.38
C LEU A 299 22.68 10.62 -2.23
N ALA A 300 21.62 11.18 -1.65
CA ALA A 300 20.66 12.04 -2.34
C ALA A 300 20.28 13.26 -1.46
N PRO A 301 21.25 14.16 -1.18
CA PRO A 301 21.05 15.32 -0.30
C PRO A 301 20.05 16.35 -0.87
N ASP A 302 19.84 16.34 -2.19
CA ASP A 302 18.94 17.24 -2.93
C ASP A 302 17.56 16.61 -3.21
N ASP A 303 17.32 15.38 -2.75
CA ASP A 303 16.07 14.66 -2.97
C ASP A 303 15.19 14.69 -1.73
N PHE A 304 14.11 15.46 -1.77
CA PHE A 304 13.22 15.60 -0.60
C PHE A 304 12.67 14.25 -0.13
N ALA A 305 12.27 13.35 -1.04
CA ALA A 305 11.73 12.05 -0.65
C ALA A 305 12.77 11.24 0.14
N SER A 306 14.03 11.21 -0.32
CA SER A 306 15.13 10.56 0.38
C SER A 306 15.36 11.15 1.76
N GLN A 307 15.38 12.48 1.89
CA GLN A 307 15.56 13.15 3.18
C GLN A 307 14.38 12.87 4.13
N SER A 308 13.16 13.14 3.68
CA SER A 308 11.94 13.00 4.48
C SER A 308 11.73 11.56 4.95
N HIS A 309 11.81 10.58 4.05
CA HIS A 309 11.55 9.18 4.43
C HIS A 309 12.69 8.60 5.29
N ALA A 310 13.95 8.98 5.05
CA ALA A 310 15.04 8.60 5.93
C ALA A 310 14.87 9.18 7.33
N ALA A 311 14.51 10.47 7.44
CA ALA A 311 14.31 11.16 8.71
C ALA A 311 13.22 10.48 9.56
N HIS A 312 12.03 10.25 8.98
CA HIS A 312 10.93 9.57 9.66
C HIS A 312 11.29 8.15 10.07
N ALA A 313 12.00 7.41 9.22
CA ALA A 313 12.41 6.06 9.56
C ALA A 313 13.41 6.04 10.73
N LEU A 314 14.39 6.95 10.74
CA LEU A 314 15.37 7.08 11.82
C LEU A 314 14.67 7.45 13.14
N LEU A 315 13.74 8.41 13.11
CA LEU A 315 12.92 8.76 14.26
C LEU A 315 12.11 7.56 14.78
N ALA A 316 11.43 6.83 13.90
CA ALA A 316 10.64 5.64 14.26
C ALA A 316 11.49 4.47 14.79
N MET A 317 12.81 4.49 14.57
CA MET A 317 13.77 3.52 15.10
C MET A 317 14.48 4.02 16.37
N GLY A 318 14.09 5.18 16.91
CA GLY A 318 14.70 5.82 18.07
C GLY A 318 16.08 6.42 17.81
N ALA A 319 16.52 6.48 16.55
CA ALA A 319 17.82 7.03 16.16
C ALA A 319 17.74 8.56 16.03
N VAL A 320 17.37 9.22 17.14
CA VAL A 320 17.06 10.66 17.21
C VAL A 320 18.20 11.52 16.66
N ASP A 321 19.44 11.25 17.08
CA ASP A 321 20.60 12.05 16.67
C ASP A 321 20.86 11.97 15.15
N ALA A 322 20.56 10.83 14.54
CA ALA A 322 20.73 10.66 13.10
C ALA A 322 19.56 11.25 12.29
N ALA A 323 18.40 11.47 12.91
CA ALA A 323 17.20 11.95 12.25
C ALA A 323 17.19 13.48 12.02
N GLU A 324 17.90 14.26 12.85
CA GLU A 324 17.85 15.73 12.79
C GLU A 324 18.32 16.29 11.45
N ALA A 325 19.53 15.90 11.01
CA ALA A 325 20.11 16.46 9.79
C ALA A 325 19.23 16.22 8.55
N PRO A 326 18.73 14.99 8.28
CA PRO A 326 17.78 14.76 7.19
C PRO A 326 16.48 15.56 7.30
N PHE A 327 15.92 15.76 8.50
CA PHE A 327 14.74 16.63 8.66
C PHE A 327 15.04 18.08 8.30
N ARG A 328 16.18 18.62 8.74
CA ARG A 328 16.59 19.98 8.39
C ARG A 328 16.81 20.13 6.89
N THR A 329 17.45 19.15 6.25
CA THR A 329 17.64 19.16 4.80
C THR A 329 16.30 19.06 4.06
N ALA A 330 15.40 18.17 4.50
CA ALA A 330 14.04 18.10 3.93
C ALA A 330 13.32 19.45 4.03
N LEU A 331 13.44 20.13 5.16
CA LEU A 331 12.83 21.44 5.38
C LEU A 331 13.44 22.53 4.49
N ALA A 332 14.77 22.50 4.29
CA ALA A 332 15.45 23.42 3.38
C ALA A 332 15.05 23.20 1.91
N LEU A 333 14.71 21.96 1.53
CA LEU A 333 14.22 21.63 0.19
C LEU A 333 12.75 22.02 0.00
N ARG A 334 11.91 21.83 1.02
CA ARG A 334 10.50 22.22 1.03
C ARG A 334 10.04 22.65 2.42
N ALA A 335 9.73 23.93 2.57
CA ALA A 335 9.29 24.53 3.81
C ALA A 335 7.76 24.46 4.02
N ASP A 336 6.97 24.09 3.02
CA ASP A 336 5.50 24.06 3.08
C ASP A 336 4.93 22.72 3.56
N VAL A 337 5.76 21.89 4.20
CA VAL A 337 5.42 20.49 4.52
C VAL A 337 5.37 20.26 6.03
N GLY A 338 4.16 20.26 6.60
CA GLY A 338 3.97 20.30 8.06
C GLY A 338 4.49 19.09 8.83
N HIS A 339 4.41 17.88 8.27
CA HIS A 339 4.94 16.68 8.95
C HIS A 339 6.47 16.69 9.10
N ILE A 340 7.19 17.52 8.33
CA ILE A 340 8.64 17.73 8.51
C ILE A 340 8.92 18.54 9.78
N TYR A 341 8.16 19.62 10.03
CA TYR A 341 8.25 20.39 11.26
C TYR A 341 7.87 19.54 12.48
N GLN A 342 6.79 18.76 12.35
CA GLN A 342 6.37 17.83 13.39
C GLN A 342 7.52 16.87 13.75
N GLY A 343 8.08 16.17 12.76
CA GLY A 343 9.17 15.24 12.96
C GLY A 343 10.42 15.88 13.56
N LEU A 344 10.83 17.05 13.04
CA LEU A 344 12.00 17.77 13.56
C LEU A 344 11.77 18.27 15.00
N SER A 345 10.58 18.78 15.33
CA SER A 345 10.25 19.23 16.68
C SER A 345 10.31 18.09 17.70
N LEU A 346 9.87 16.89 17.32
CA LEU A 346 9.99 15.68 18.14
C LEU A 346 11.46 15.31 18.38
N VAL A 347 12.28 15.37 17.33
CA VAL A 347 13.71 15.09 17.42
C VAL A 347 14.40 16.05 18.39
N VAL A 348 14.28 17.36 18.16
CA VAL A 348 14.98 18.35 19.00
C VAL A 348 14.40 18.40 20.41
N GLY A 349 13.08 18.23 20.57
CA GLY A 349 12.43 18.14 21.88
C GLY A 349 12.94 16.95 22.70
N SER A 350 13.10 15.78 22.09
CA SER A 350 13.67 14.61 22.77
C SER A 350 15.14 14.75 23.16
N GLN A 351 15.86 15.69 22.55
CA GLN A 351 17.22 16.09 22.92
C GLN A 351 17.26 17.19 24.00
N GLY A 352 16.10 17.56 24.57
CA GLY A 352 15.99 18.60 25.59
C GLY A 352 15.95 20.03 25.06
N ARG A 353 15.90 20.24 23.73
CA ARG A 353 15.82 21.56 23.10
C ARG A 353 14.36 22.00 22.89
N ALA A 354 13.63 22.12 24.00
CA ALA A 354 12.20 22.41 24.02
C ALA A 354 11.83 23.76 23.36
N GLU A 355 12.59 24.82 23.64
CA GLU A 355 12.36 26.15 23.06
C GLU A 355 12.47 26.14 21.53
N GLU A 356 13.43 25.38 21.00
CA GLU A 356 13.60 25.22 19.57
C GLU A 356 12.48 24.40 18.94
N ALA A 357 12.02 23.34 19.61
CA ALA A 357 10.85 22.58 19.15
C ALA A 357 9.63 23.49 18.99
N VAL A 358 9.40 24.39 19.96
CA VAL A 358 8.31 25.38 19.93
C VAL A 358 8.50 26.36 18.77
N ALA A 359 9.71 26.89 18.59
CA ALA A 359 10.02 27.81 17.49
C ALA A 359 9.80 27.16 16.11
N LEU A 360 10.21 25.90 15.94
CA LEU A 360 10.00 25.13 14.72
C LEU A 360 8.51 24.93 14.42
N CYS A 361 7.72 24.52 15.41
CA CYS A 361 6.28 24.36 15.21
C CYS A 361 5.59 25.68 14.88
N ARG A 362 6.00 26.80 15.52
CA ARG A 362 5.52 28.15 15.19
C ARG A 362 5.81 28.50 13.72
N GLN A 363 7.04 28.29 13.26
CA GLN A 363 7.39 28.48 11.85
C GLN A 363 6.59 27.57 10.93
N GLY A 364 6.36 26.33 11.33
CA GLY A 364 5.64 25.36 10.51
C GLY A 364 4.16 25.67 10.32
N ILE A 365 3.48 26.19 11.35
CA ILE A 365 2.07 26.61 11.19
C ILE A 365 1.93 27.87 10.32
N GLU A 366 2.97 28.71 10.24
CA GLU A 366 3.03 29.84 9.30
C GLU A 366 3.27 29.36 7.87
N ALA A 367 4.17 28.39 7.68
CA ALA A 367 4.52 27.87 6.36
C ALA A 367 3.49 26.89 5.78
N ALA A 368 2.78 26.15 6.63
CA ALA A 368 1.74 25.18 6.27
C ALA A 368 0.43 25.46 7.05
N PRO A 369 -0.24 26.61 6.81
CA PRO A 369 -1.38 27.06 7.62
C PRO A 369 -2.58 26.11 7.58
N GLN A 370 -2.69 25.29 6.53
CA GLN A 370 -3.78 24.33 6.34
C GLN A 370 -3.51 22.98 7.04
N ASP A 371 -2.31 22.75 7.60
CA ASP A 371 -1.99 21.50 8.28
C ASP A 371 -2.52 21.51 9.72
N THR A 372 -3.75 20.99 9.88
CA THR A 372 -4.40 20.82 11.19
C THR A 372 -3.67 19.81 12.08
N GLY A 373 -2.96 18.85 11.49
CA GLY A 373 -2.15 17.88 12.20
C GLY A 373 -0.97 18.54 12.91
N LEU A 374 -0.25 19.41 12.20
CA LEU A 374 0.85 20.20 12.77
C LEU A 374 0.35 21.17 13.84
N ARG A 375 -0.79 21.85 13.62
CA ARG A 375 -1.38 22.76 14.63
C ARG A 375 -1.73 22.02 15.92
N ALA A 376 -2.34 20.85 15.83
CA ALA A 376 -2.64 20.02 17.01
C ALA A 376 -1.36 19.55 17.72
N HIS A 377 -0.33 19.16 16.96
CA HIS A 377 0.97 18.79 17.51
C HIS A 377 1.63 19.97 18.25
N PHE A 378 1.56 21.18 17.69
CA PHE A 378 2.09 22.38 18.32
C PHE A 378 1.38 22.71 19.64
N GLY A 379 0.05 22.62 19.68
CA GLY A 379 -0.71 22.81 20.92
C GLY A 379 -0.29 21.84 22.03
N HIS A 380 -0.13 20.55 21.71
CA HIS A 380 0.36 19.57 22.69
C HIS A 380 1.80 19.84 23.14
N LEU A 381 2.67 20.28 22.23
CA LEU A 381 4.03 20.67 22.58
C LEU A 381 4.06 21.86 23.55
N LEU A 382 3.19 22.85 23.34
CA LEU A 382 3.04 24.00 24.23
C LEU A 382 2.56 23.57 25.63
N LEU A 383 1.59 22.65 25.71
CA LEU A 383 1.18 22.07 26.99
C LEU A 383 2.32 21.38 27.72
N ASN A 384 3.08 20.53 27.02
CA ASN A 384 4.19 19.80 27.61
C ASN A 384 5.35 20.71 28.03
N THR A 385 5.45 21.90 27.45
CA THR A 385 6.47 22.91 27.79
C THR A 385 5.97 23.98 28.77
N GLY A 386 4.72 23.88 29.24
CA GLY A 386 4.13 24.81 30.21
C GLY A 386 3.56 26.10 29.62
N ASN A 387 3.54 26.25 28.29
CA ASN A 387 2.98 27.41 27.59
C ASN A 387 1.45 27.26 27.41
N VAL A 388 0.75 27.08 28.53
CA VAL A 388 -0.68 26.71 28.56
C VAL A 388 -1.59 27.80 27.97
N ASP A 389 -1.19 29.06 28.06
CA ASP A 389 -1.96 30.18 27.51
C ASP A 389 -2.02 30.16 25.98
N GLU A 390 -0.87 29.95 25.35
CA GLU A 390 -0.76 29.87 23.89
C GLU A 390 -1.43 28.60 23.35
N ALA A 391 -1.30 27.48 24.06
CA ALA A 391 -1.97 26.23 23.70
C ALA A 391 -3.50 26.40 23.62
N GLU A 392 -4.11 27.07 24.61
CA GLU A 392 -5.56 27.31 24.59
C GLU A 392 -5.95 28.19 23.41
N GLY A 393 -5.21 29.27 23.16
CA GLY A 393 -5.46 30.16 22.02
C GLY A 393 -5.45 29.40 20.70
N LEU A 394 -4.49 28.49 20.51
CA LEU A 394 -4.42 27.65 19.31
C LEU A 394 -5.61 26.69 19.17
N PHE A 395 -5.97 25.98 20.25
CA PHE A 395 -7.08 25.03 20.19
C PHE A 395 -8.43 25.74 20.01
N ARG A 396 -8.66 26.88 20.69
CA ARG A 396 -9.87 27.69 20.49
C ARG A 396 -9.95 28.23 19.06
N ALA A 397 -8.86 28.76 18.50
CA ALA A 397 -8.83 29.19 17.11
C ALA A 397 -9.12 28.05 16.11
N SER A 398 -8.67 26.83 16.40
CA SER A 398 -9.01 25.64 15.59
C SER A 398 -10.52 25.38 15.64
N LEU A 399 -11.12 25.44 16.83
CA LEU A 399 -12.56 25.21 17.03
C LEU A 399 -13.44 26.34 16.50
N GLU A 400 -12.93 27.57 16.40
CA GLU A 400 -13.61 28.66 15.71
C GLU A 400 -13.73 28.38 14.20
N SER A 401 -12.69 27.77 13.60
CA SER A 401 -12.69 27.41 12.18
C SER A 401 -13.45 26.11 11.90
N ASP A 402 -13.31 25.12 12.76
CA ASP A 402 -14.00 23.83 12.69
C ASP A 402 -14.47 23.41 14.08
N PRO A 403 -15.74 23.70 14.43
CA PRO A 403 -16.30 23.30 15.73
C PRO A 403 -16.33 21.78 15.97
N ALA A 404 -16.12 20.96 14.94
CA ALA A 404 -16.07 19.51 15.03
C ALA A 404 -14.64 18.94 15.04
N ASP A 405 -13.60 19.79 15.14
CA ASP A 405 -12.21 19.35 15.24
C ASP A 405 -11.95 18.62 16.57
N ARG A 406 -12.10 17.30 16.53
CA ARG A 406 -11.93 16.41 17.68
C ARG A 406 -10.55 16.52 18.33
N LYS A 407 -9.49 16.76 17.55
CA LYS A 407 -8.13 16.91 18.09
C LYS A 407 -8.02 18.20 18.88
N ALA A 408 -8.63 19.27 18.39
CA ALA A 408 -8.66 20.54 19.11
C ALA A 408 -9.55 20.49 20.36
N MET A 409 -10.69 19.78 20.33
CA MET A 409 -11.51 19.56 21.53
C MET A 409 -10.74 18.81 22.62
N LEU A 410 -10.06 17.72 22.24
CA LEU A 410 -9.24 16.95 23.17
C LEU A 410 -8.09 17.79 23.73
N GLY A 411 -7.39 18.54 22.86
CA GLY A 411 -6.33 19.46 23.25
C GLY A 411 -6.81 20.57 24.19
N LEU A 412 -7.94 21.20 23.90
CA LEU A 412 -8.57 22.21 24.75
C LEU A 412 -8.95 21.64 26.11
N SER A 413 -9.54 20.45 26.15
CA SER A 413 -9.88 19.78 27.41
C SER A 413 -8.64 19.50 28.26
N HIS A 414 -7.55 18.99 27.67
CA HIS A 414 -6.25 18.85 28.37
C HIS A 414 -5.74 20.19 28.89
N THR A 415 -5.87 21.25 28.09
CA THR A 415 -5.39 22.60 28.41
C THR A 415 -6.13 23.19 29.60
N LEU A 416 -7.48 23.11 29.58
CA LEU A 416 -8.35 23.58 30.66
C LEU A 416 -8.10 22.81 31.95
N ALA A 417 -7.92 21.50 31.87
CA ALA A 417 -7.57 20.67 33.02
C ALA A 417 -6.21 21.08 33.62
N ALA A 418 -5.21 21.37 32.79
CA ALA A 418 -3.89 21.83 33.23
C ALA A 418 -3.93 23.20 33.93
N ARG A 419 -4.87 24.09 33.55
CA ARG A 419 -5.14 25.35 34.26
C ARG A 419 -5.91 25.21 35.56
N GLY A 420 -6.49 24.03 35.81
CA GLY A 420 -7.39 23.79 36.93
C GLY A 420 -8.87 24.12 36.66
N ASN A 421 -9.22 24.48 35.42
CA ASN A 421 -10.61 24.72 34.99
C ASN A 421 -11.32 23.38 34.69
N ARG A 422 -11.46 22.55 35.72
CA ARG A 422 -11.86 21.14 35.57
C ARG A 422 -13.28 20.96 35.04
N ASP A 423 -14.21 21.84 35.41
CA ASP A 423 -15.61 21.75 34.97
C ASP A 423 -15.75 22.01 33.45
N GLU A 424 -15.05 23.03 32.95
CA GLU A 424 -15.02 23.32 31.50
C GLU A 424 -14.28 22.22 30.74
N ALA A 425 -13.20 21.66 31.29
CA ALA A 425 -12.49 20.53 30.71
C ALA A 425 -13.40 19.30 30.55
N ILE A 426 -14.22 18.99 31.56
CA ILE A 426 -15.22 17.91 31.52
C ILE A 426 -16.28 18.21 30.47
N ALA A 427 -16.81 19.44 30.41
CA ALA A 427 -17.81 19.81 29.43
C ALA A 427 -17.32 19.61 27.98
N VAL A 428 -16.09 20.05 27.68
CA VAL A 428 -15.47 19.85 26.36
C VAL A 428 -15.23 18.36 26.07
N ALA A 429 -14.74 17.59 27.04
CA ALA A 429 -14.52 16.15 26.87
C ALA A 429 -15.83 15.36 26.68
N ARG A 430 -16.93 15.77 27.33
CA ARG A 430 -18.27 15.20 27.12
C ARG A 430 -18.77 15.49 25.71
N GLN A 431 -18.67 16.75 25.28
CA GLN A 431 -19.07 17.14 23.94
C GLN A 431 -18.31 16.32 22.87
N LEU A 432 -17.01 16.06 23.09
CA LEU A 432 -16.19 15.25 22.20
C LEU A 432 -16.73 13.80 22.07
N VAL A 433 -17.05 13.18 23.21
CA VAL A 433 -17.62 11.82 23.25
C VAL A 433 -19.04 11.78 22.64
N GLU A 434 -19.89 12.74 22.99
CA GLU A 434 -21.27 12.84 22.48
C GLU A 434 -21.34 13.12 20.98
N ALA A 435 -20.35 13.80 20.41
CA ALA A 435 -20.21 14.03 18.97
C ALA A 435 -19.88 12.74 18.17
N GLY A 436 -19.83 11.58 18.85
CA GLY A 436 -19.63 10.27 18.23
C GLY A 436 -18.17 9.94 17.98
N ASP A 437 -17.25 10.45 18.81
CA ASP A 437 -15.87 9.98 18.76
C ASP A 437 -15.83 8.49 19.08
N THR A 438 -15.13 7.73 18.25
CA THR A 438 -14.95 6.28 18.42
C THR A 438 -13.57 5.96 18.97
N ASP A 439 -12.72 6.98 19.18
CA ASP A 439 -11.43 6.81 19.80
C ASP A 439 -11.58 6.57 21.31
N ALA A 440 -11.23 5.35 21.73
CA ALA A 440 -11.24 4.94 23.14
C ALA A 440 -10.40 5.87 24.04
N ALA A 441 -9.41 6.58 23.48
CA ALA A 441 -8.62 7.55 24.23
C ALA A 441 -9.45 8.74 24.76
N ALA A 442 -10.45 9.22 24.01
CA ALA A 442 -11.32 10.31 24.43
C ALA A 442 -12.19 9.92 25.63
N PHE A 443 -12.75 8.71 25.61
CA PHE A 443 -13.49 8.14 26.74
C PHE A 443 -12.59 7.98 27.97
N VAL A 444 -11.38 7.45 27.80
CA VAL A 444 -10.42 7.32 28.91
C VAL A 444 -10.10 8.68 29.52
N TRP A 445 -9.89 9.71 28.70
CA TRP A 445 -9.63 11.06 29.18
C TRP A 445 -10.80 11.64 29.99
N LEU A 446 -12.04 11.55 29.47
CA LEU A 446 -13.23 11.99 30.19
C LEU A 446 -13.39 11.25 31.53
N GLY A 447 -13.25 9.92 31.53
CA GLY A 447 -13.35 9.12 32.74
C GLY A 447 -12.28 9.49 33.77
N GLN A 448 -11.05 9.80 33.33
CA GLN A 448 -9.98 10.28 34.22
C GLN A 448 -10.31 11.63 34.84
N LEU A 449 -10.85 12.58 34.06
CA LEU A 449 -11.29 13.87 34.59
C LEU A 449 -12.35 13.71 35.66
N LEU A 450 -13.37 12.88 35.40
CA LEU A 450 -14.45 12.58 36.35
C LEU A 450 -13.94 11.94 37.64
N LEU A 451 -12.95 11.03 37.56
CA LEU A 451 -12.33 10.47 38.75
C LEU A 451 -11.60 11.53 39.57
N VAL A 452 -10.85 12.42 38.93
CA VAL A 452 -10.07 13.46 39.62
C VAL A 452 -10.97 14.52 40.25
N THR A 453 -12.13 14.82 39.67
CA THR A 453 -13.12 15.74 40.24
C THR A 453 -14.06 15.09 41.26
N GLY A 454 -13.96 13.79 41.48
CA GLY A 454 -14.73 13.10 42.52
C GLY A 454 -16.12 12.62 42.09
N ALA A 455 -16.31 12.35 40.79
CA ALA A 455 -17.52 11.76 40.23
C ALA A 455 -17.27 10.31 39.71
N PRO A 456 -16.89 9.35 40.57
CA PRO A 456 -16.55 8.00 40.14
C PRO A 456 -17.75 7.21 39.58
N GLU A 457 -18.97 7.49 40.03
CA GLU A 457 -20.21 6.86 39.53
C GLU A 457 -20.47 7.22 38.05
N GLU A 458 -20.13 8.45 37.66
CA GLU A 458 -20.24 8.91 36.27
C GLU A 458 -19.08 8.42 35.41
N ALA A 459 -17.89 8.22 36.00
CA ALA A 459 -16.72 7.70 35.29
C ALA A 459 -16.87 6.23 34.88
N GLU A 460 -17.58 5.43 35.69
CA GLU A 460 -17.78 3.99 35.46
C GLU A 460 -18.37 3.67 34.06
N PRO A 461 -19.54 4.20 33.64
CA PRO A 461 -20.08 3.93 32.32
C PRO A 461 -19.15 4.41 31.19
N VAL A 462 -18.48 5.56 31.36
CA VAL A 462 -17.54 6.09 30.36
C VAL A 462 -16.36 5.14 30.12
N PHE A 463 -15.80 4.54 31.18
CA PHE A 463 -14.74 3.54 31.01
C PHE A 463 -15.25 2.24 30.39
N ARG A 464 -16.52 1.87 30.60
CA ARG A 464 -17.12 0.72 29.89
C ARG A 464 -17.28 1.00 28.40
N ASP A 465 -17.68 2.21 28.02
CA ASP A 465 -17.75 2.61 26.62
C ASP A 465 -16.37 2.57 25.96
N ALA A 466 -15.32 3.03 26.66
CA ALA A 466 -13.94 2.89 26.20
C ALA A 466 -13.55 1.42 25.92
N LEU A 467 -13.95 0.50 26.79
CA LEU A 467 -13.69 -0.94 26.64
C LEU A 467 -14.55 -1.60 25.57
N ALA A 468 -15.76 -1.10 25.32
CA ALA A 468 -16.58 -1.55 24.20
C ALA A 468 -15.93 -1.18 22.86
N ALA A 469 -15.30 0.00 22.77
CA ALA A 469 -14.55 0.44 21.61
C ALA A 469 -13.19 -0.27 21.46
N ALA A 470 -12.46 -0.46 22.58
CA ALA A 470 -11.15 -1.11 22.60
C ALA A 470 -11.00 -2.04 23.82
N PRO A 471 -11.37 -3.34 23.69
CA PRO A 471 -11.36 -4.29 24.80
C PRO A 471 -9.99 -4.50 25.46
N GLU A 472 -8.91 -4.35 24.69
CA GLU A 472 -7.53 -4.57 25.15
C GLU A 472 -6.87 -3.29 25.72
N LEU A 473 -7.62 -2.19 25.86
CA LEU A 473 -7.06 -0.92 26.34
C LEU A 473 -6.82 -0.94 27.85
N GLY A 474 -5.60 -1.24 28.28
CA GLY A 474 -5.22 -1.34 29.70
C GLY A 474 -5.55 -0.09 30.54
N ALA A 475 -5.43 1.12 29.96
CA ALA A 475 -5.78 2.36 30.65
C ALA A 475 -7.27 2.46 31.03
N ALA A 476 -8.17 1.90 30.20
CA ALA A 476 -9.60 1.87 30.48
C ALA A 476 -9.94 0.86 31.58
N HIS A 477 -9.32 -0.32 31.57
CA HIS A 477 -9.44 -1.30 32.65
C HIS A 477 -8.99 -0.75 34.02
N ILE A 478 -7.84 -0.07 34.04
CA ILE A 478 -7.33 0.59 35.25
C ILE A 478 -8.29 1.69 35.72
N GLY A 479 -8.84 2.47 34.79
CA GLY A 479 -9.83 3.51 35.07
C GLY A 479 -11.11 2.94 35.68
N LEU A 480 -11.67 1.87 35.10
CA LEU A 480 -12.87 1.21 35.58
C LEU A 480 -12.69 0.63 36.99
N ALA A 481 -11.57 -0.06 37.24
CA ALA A 481 -11.27 -0.59 38.57
C ALA A 481 -11.17 0.52 39.63
N ARG A 482 -10.57 1.67 39.28
CA ARG A 482 -10.48 2.85 40.17
C ARG A 482 -11.82 3.52 40.41
N ALA A 483 -12.69 3.59 39.39
CA ALA A 483 -14.05 4.11 39.54
C ALA A 483 -14.85 3.28 40.54
N LEU A 484 -14.85 1.95 40.34
CA LEU A 484 -15.55 1.01 41.23
C LEU A 484 -15.02 1.10 42.67
N GLU A 485 -13.70 1.18 42.86
CA GLU A 485 -13.09 1.33 44.18
C GLU A 485 -13.53 2.64 44.87
N ARG A 486 -13.50 3.78 44.16
CA ARG A 486 -13.88 5.09 44.71
C ARG A 486 -15.37 5.21 44.99
N SER A 487 -16.21 4.46 44.28
CA SER A 487 -17.65 4.31 44.57
C SER A 487 -17.95 3.28 45.65
N GLY A 488 -16.95 2.76 46.36
CA GLY A 488 -17.12 1.81 47.47
C GLY A 488 -17.40 0.36 47.05
N ARG A 489 -17.36 0.05 45.75
CA ARG A 489 -17.61 -1.28 45.18
C ARG A 489 -16.32 -2.08 45.07
N ALA A 490 -15.65 -2.27 46.21
CA ALA A 490 -14.32 -2.88 46.28
C ALA A 490 -14.24 -4.29 45.67
N GLU A 491 -15.29 -5.10 45.83
CA GLU A 491 -15.31 -6.46 45.30
C GLU A 491 -15.41 -6.49 43.77
N ASP A 492 -16.23 -5.61 43.19
CA ASP A 492 -16.30 -5.43 41.74
C ASP A 492 -14.97 -4.92 41.17
N ALA A 493 -14.32 -3.99 41.87
CA ALA A 493 -13.00 -3.47 41.47
C ALA A 493 -11.94 -4.59 41.40
N ARG A 494 -11.91 -5.50 42.39
CA ARG A 494 -11.01 -6.67 42.39
C ARG A 494 -11.30 -7.60 41.22
N ARG A 495 -12.57 -7.90 40.96
CA ARG A 495 -12.99 -8.76 39.85
C ARG A 495 -12.55 -8.20 38.50
N VAL A 496 -12.87 -6.94 38.22
CA VAL A 496 -12.47 -6.28 36.97
C VAL A 496 -10.95 -6.23 36.82
N ALA A 497 -10.21 -5.90 37.89
CA ALA A 497 -8.76 -5.85 37.82
C ALA A 497 -8.12 -7.24 37.59
N ALA A 498 -8.66 -8.30 38.18
CA ALA A 498 -8.21 -9.67 37.95
C ALA A 498 -8.49 -10.15 36.53
N GLU A 499 -9.68 -9.88 36.00
CA GLU A 499 -10.06 -10.17 34.60
C GLU A 499 -9.15 -9.44 33.62
N ALA A 500 -8.91 -8.14 33.83
CA ALA A 500 -8.00 -7.34 33.03
C ALA A 500 -6.57 -7.87 33.06
N ALA A 501 -6.07 -8.28 34.23
CA ALA A 501 -4.72 -8.84 34.38
C ALA A 501 -4.57 -10.19 33.67
N ALA A 502 -5.62 -11.01 33.65
CA ALA A 502 -5.63 -12.27 32.91
C ALA A 502 -5.67 -12.03 31.39
N MET A 503 -6.42 -11.03 30.93
CA MET A 503 -6.51 -10.64 29.52
C MET A 503 -5.23 -9.98 29.01
N LEU A 504 -4.58 -9.18 29.85
CA LEU A 504 -3.41 -8.36 29.50
C LEU A 504 -2.19 -8.72 30.37
N PRO A 505 -1.64 -9.95 30.25
CA PRO A 505 -0.53 -10.40 31.08
C PRO A 505 0.77 -9.61 30.85
N GLY A 506 0.91 -8.96 29.69
CA GLY A 506 2.07 -8.15 29.32
C GLY A 506 2.02 -6.67 29.74
N ASP A 507 0.90 -6.19 30.30
CA ASP A 507 0.79 -4.78 30.72
C ASP A 507 1.13 -4.62 32.22
N PRO A 508 2.31 -4.06 32.56
CA PRO A 508 2.76 -3.97 33.95
C PRO A 508 1.88 -3.05 34.81
N LYS A 509 1.18 -2.07 34.21
CA LYS A 509 0.30 -1.16 34.96
C LYS A 509 -1.00 -1.86 35.34
N VAL A 510 -1.52 -2.71 34.46
CA VAL A 510 -2.69 -3.56 34.73
C VAL A 510 -2.35 -4.60 35.79
N GLN A 511 -1.18 -5.24 35.70
CA GLN A 511 -0.73 -6.16 36.76
C GLN A 511 -0.60 -5.46 38.11
N ALA A 512 -0.07 -4.23 38.15
CA ALA A 512 0.09 -3.46 39.37
C ALA A 512 -1.25 -3.09 40.04
N ILE A 513 -2.29 -2.74 39.27
CA ILE A 513 -3.60 -2.42 39.85
C ILE A 513 -4.26 -3.67 40.45
N ALA A 514 -4.18 -4.81 39.77
CA ALA A 514 -4.72 -6.08 40.26
C ALA A 514 -4.01 -6.55 41.53
N ALA A 515 -2.67 -6.48 41.55
CA ALA A 515 -1.89 -6.81 42.73
C ALA A 515 -2.22 -5.90 43.93
N ARG A 516 -2.45 -4.60 43.71
CA ARG A 516 -2.83 -3.65 44.76
C ARG A 516 -4.22 -3.94 45.34
N LEU A 517 -5.18 -4.27 44.50
CA LEU A 517 -6.57 -4.52 44.93
C LEU A 517 -6.75 -5.91 45.55
N GLY A 518 -5.89 -6.86 45.18
CA GLY A 518 -5.95 -8.26 45.61
C GLY A 518 -6.97 -9.08 44.81
N PRO A 519 -6.95 -10.41 44.94
CA PRO A 519 -7.90 -11.29 44.28
C PRO A 519 -9.33 -11.11 44.84
N PRO A 520 -10.37 -11.39 44.03
CA PRO A 520 -11.76 -11.44 44.51
C PRO A 520 -11.93 -12.42 45.68
N SER A 521 -12.84 -12.10 46.59
CA SER A 521 -13.16 -12.88 47.78
C SER A 521 -13.58 -14.32 47.45
N GLU A 522 -14.25 -14.52 46.31
CA GLU A 522 -14.62 -15.85 45.80
C GLU A 522 -13.42 -16.71 45.41
N MET A 523 -12.36 -16.10 44.85
CA MET A 523 -11.12 -16.82 44.51
C MET A 523 -10.33 -17.21 45.76
N LEU A 524 -10.36 -16.37 46.80
CA LEU A 524 -9.77 -16.70 48.10
C LEU A 524 -10.50 -17.87 48.76
N ALA A 525 -11.84 -17.85 48.76
CA ALA A 525 -12.66 -18.93 49.29
C ALA A 525 -12.47 -20.25 48.51
N ALA A 526 -12.32 -20.19 47.19
CA ALA A 526 -12.03 -21.36 46.35
C ALA A 526 -10.62 -21.94 46.60
N ALA A 527 -9.63 -21.09 46.88
CA ALA A 527 -8.28 -21.53 47.24
C ALA A 527 -8.24 -22.19 48.63
N GLU A 528 -9.05 -21.72 49.58
CA GLU A 528 -9.18 -22.32 50.91
C GLU A 528 -9.99 -23.64 50.91
N ALA A 529 -10.95 -23.79 49.99
CA ALA A 529 -11.78 -24.99 49.90
C ALA A 529 -11.01 -26.26 49.47
N GLY A 530 -9.83 -26.10 48.84
CA GLY A 530 -9.00 -27.20 48.35
C GLY A 530 -9.68 -28.05 47.26
N PRO A 531 -8.91 -28.85 46.48
CA PRO A 531 -9.52 -29.75 45.51
C PRO A 531 -10.35 -30.82 46.24
N PRO A 532 -11.49 -31.27 45.69
CA PRO A 532 -12.25 -32.36 46.29
C PRO A 532 -11.33 -33.58 46.42
N PRO A 533 -11.40 -34.35 47.53
CA PRO A 533 -10.45 -35.41 47.79
C PRO A 533 -10.48 -36.43 46.65
N SER A 534 -9.32 -36.70 46.06
CA SER A 534 -9.16 -37.69 45.00
C SER A 534 -9.58 -39.07 45.52
N GLY A 535 -10.24 -39.87 44.67
CA GLY A 535 -10.69 -41.23 45.01
C GLY A 535 -9.55 -42.14 45.53
N LEU A 536 -8.30 -41.79 45.23
CA LEU A 536 -7.09 -42.45 45.71
C LEU A 536 -6.91 -42.33 47.24
N ARG A 537 -7.30 -41.21 47.86
CA ARG A 537 -7.17 -41.01 49.31
C ARG A 537 -8.19 -41.84 50.10
N ARG A 538 -9.39 -42.02 49.52
CA ARG A 538 -10.43 -42.94 50.02
C ARG A 538 -9.98 -44.40 49.91
N PHE A 539 -9.34 -44.76 48.80
CA PHE A 539 -8.76 -46.09 48.58
C PHE A 539 -7.64 -46.43 49.59
N LEU A 540 -6.70 -45.51 49.82
CA LEU A 540 -5.58 -45.72 50.75
C LEU A 540 -6.04 -45.76 52.21
N SER A 541 -7.04 -44.98 52.62
CA SER A 541 -7.59 -45.04 53.98
C SER A 541 -8.30 -46.37 54.30
N ALA A 542 -8.87 -47.03 53.28
CA ALA A 542 -9.50 -48.33 53.42
C ALA A 542 -8.49 -49.49 53.37
N PHE A 543 -7.29 -49.27 52.82
CA PHE A 543 -6.27 -50.31 52.64
C PHE A 543 -5.33 -50.45 53.85
N PHE A 544 -5.16 -49.40 54.65
CA PHE A 544 -4.23 -49.37 55.80
C PHE A 544 -4.92 -49.32 57.19
N SER A 545 -6.23 -49.58 57.27
CA SER A 545 -6.99 -49.57 58.54
C SER A 545 -7.61 -50.93 58.91
N ARG A 546 -6.98 -52.04 58.52
CA ARG A 546 -7.26 -53.36 59.12
C ARG A 546 -6.09 -53.82 59.96
N ASP A 547 -6.38 -54.02 61.23
CA ASP A 547 -5.51 -54.48 62.32
C ASP A 547 -4.75 -55.77 61.96
N GLU A 548 -3.43 -55.76 62.24
CA GLU A 548 -2.71 -56.72 63.09
C GLU A 548 -1.59 -55.99 63.84
#